data_AF-A0A2X2SVZ4-F1
#
_entry.id   AF-A0A2X2SVZ4-F1
#
_cell.length_a   1.000
_cell.length_b   1.000
_cell.length_c   1.000
_cell.angle_alpha   90.00
_cell.angle_beta   90.00
_cell.angle_gamma   90.00
#
_symmetry.space_group_name_H-M   'P 1'
#
loop_
_entity.id
_entity.type
_entity.pdbx_description
1 polymer ?
#
loop_
_entity_poly.entity_id
_entity_poly.type
_entity_poly.pdbx_seq_one_letter_code
_entity_poly.pdbx_strand_id
1 'polypeptide(L)'
;MNTKTLEDLEFPIVLSHLSDLCLTELGKKYALRIKPFDNQETLLLALNQTNEYLSSFDNNNTIPSHYANLSLPKLNSYLLKTLC
;
A
#
# COMPACT_ATOMS: atom_id res chain seq x y z
N MET A 1 18.12 0.38 0.69
CA MET A 1 17.74 0.71 2.07
C MET A 1 18.44 -0.24 3.03
N ASN A 2 19.02 0.24 4.14
CA ASN A 2 19.68 -0.60 5.13
C ASN A 2 18.67 -1.05 6.20
N THR A 3 18.70 -2.34 6.58
CA THR A 3 17.85 -2.92 7.64
C THR A 3 17.99 -2.18 8.97
N LYS A 4 19.22 -1.82 9.36
CA LYS A 4 19.47 -1.11 10.62
C LYS A 4 18.76 0.24 10.66
N THR A 5 18.75 0.96 9.55
CA THR A 5 18.03 2.24 9.44
C THR A 5 16.52 2.07 9.60
N LEU A 6 15.95 0.94 9.13
CA LEU A 6 14.52 0.66 9.30
C LEU A 6 14.18 0.29 10.74
N GLU A 7 15.08 -0.44 11.41
CA GLU A 7 14.95 -0.75 12.84
C GLU A 7 15.04 0.52 13.70
N ASP A 8 16.04 1.38 13.43
CA ASP A 8 16.24 2.64 14.15
C ASP A 8 15.05 3.61 13.98
N LEU A 9 14.32 3.51 12.86
CA LEU A 9 13.09 4.26 12.59
C LEU A 9 11.81 3.56 13.06
N GLU A 10 11.94 2.42 13.75
CA GLU A 10 10.82 1.60 14.23
C GLU A 10 9.84 1.19 13.12
N PHE A 11 10.32 1.09 11.88
CA PHE A 11 9.49 0.78 10.73
C PHE A 11 8.71 -0.55 10.88
N PRO A 12 9.28 -1.63 11.44
CA PRO A 12 8.53 -2.86 11.71
C PRO A 12 7.32 -2.66 12.65
N ILE A 13 7.42 -1.75 13.62
CA ILE A 13 6.32 -1.42 14.53
C ILE A 13 5.21 -0.69 13.77
N VAL A 14 5.59 0.24 12.90
CA VAL A 14 4.63 0.91 12.00
C VAL A 14 3.89 -0.11 11.14
N LEU A 15 4.59 -1.09 10.56
CA LEU A 15 3.94 -2.16 9.77
C LEU A 15 2.98 -3.01 10.62
N SER A 16 3.33 -3.28 11.88
CA SER A 16 2.45 -3.99 12.81
C SER A 16 1.15 -3.21 13.05
N HIS A 17 1.25 -1.93 13.41
CA HIS A 17 0.09 -1.07 13.62
C HIS A 17 -0.77 -0.95 12.35
N LEU A 18 -0.14 -0.81 11.18
CA LEU A 18 -0.85 -0.81 9.89
C LEU A 18 -1.59 -2.13 9.65
N SER A 19 -1.00 -3.26 10.03
CA SER A 19 -1.67 -4.57 9.93
C SER A 19 -2.84 -4.71 10.90
N ASP A 20 -2.83 -4.04 12.05
CA ASP A 20 -3.98 -4.09 12.97
C ASP A 20 -5.20 -3.34 12.44
N LEU A 21 -5.00 -2.36 11.56
CA LEU A 21 -6.07 -1.62 10.86
C LEU A 21 -6.70 -2.42 9.71
N CYS A 22 -6.04 -3.49 9.29
CA CYS A 22 -6.40 -4.29 8.12
C CYS A 22 -7.55 -5.28 8.44
N LEU A 23 -8.67 -5.22 7.70
CA LEU A 23 -9.88 -6.00 8.01
C LEU A 23 -9.78 -7.51 7.72
N THR A 24 -9.11 -7.92 6.65
CA THR A 24 -8.99 -9.33 6.26
C THR A 24 -7.63 -9.93 6.65
N GLU A 25 -7.46 -11.25 6.55
CA GLU A 25 -6.16 -11.86 6.85
C GLU A 25 -5.14 -11.66 5.73
N LEU A 26 -5.60 -11.45 4.51
CA LEU A 26 -4.73 -11.36 3.33
C LEU A 26 -3.89 -10.08 3.34
N GLY A 27 -4.46 -8.96 3.75
CA GLY A 27 -3.79 -7.67 3.74
C GLY A 27 -3.11 -7.35 5.04
N LYS A 28 -3.45 -8.00 6.17
CA LYS A 28 -2.54 -8.06 7.32
C LYS A 28 -1.18 -8.59 6.85
N LYS A 29 -1.21 -9.68 6.08
CA LYS A 29 0.01 -10.25 5.46
C LYS A 29 0.67 -9.31 4.45
N TYR A 30 -0.10 -8.51 3.69
CA TYR A 30 0.49 -7.54 2.75
C TYR A 30 1.06 -6.30 3.45
N ALA A 31 0.40 -5.79 4.49
CA ALA A 31 0.84 -4.66 5.30
C ALA A 31 2.21 -4.96 5.92
N LEU A 32 2.38 -6.14 6.50
CA LEU A 32 3.66 -6.61 7.07
C LEU A 32 4.77 -6.81 6.03
N ARG A 33 4.44 -6.82 4.73
CA ARG A 33 5.41 -6.97 3.63
C ARG A 33 5.75 -5.66 2.93
N ILE A 34 5.15 -4.53 3.33
CA ILE A 34 5.45 -3.21 2.76
C ILE A 34 6.94 -2.93 2.93
N LYS A 35 7.55 -2.40 1.86
CA LYS A 35 8.91 -1.90 1.87
C LYS A 35 8.92 -0.49 1.30
N PRO A 36 9.80 0.39 1.80
CA PRO A 36 9.95 1.71 1.22
C PRO A 36 10.45 1.62 -0.23
N PHE A 37 10.00 2.54 -1.07
CA PHE A 37 10.46 2.66 -2.45
C PHE A 37 11.89 3.19 -2.51
N ASP A 38 12.70 2.61 -3.37
CA ASP A 38 14.07 3.03 -3.68
C ASP A 38 14.16 3.89 -4.94
N ASN A 39 13.10 3.91 -5.75
CA ASN A 39 13.01 4.65 -7.00
C ASN A 39 11.90 5.71 -6.96
N GLN A 40 12.24 6.93 -7.35
CA GLN A 40 11.34 8.09 -7.31
C GLN A 40 10.16 7.96 -8.27
N GLU A 41 10.35 7.45 -9.48
CA GLU A 41 9.28 7.26 -10.47
C GLU A 41 8.24 6.26 -9.95
N THR A 42 8.72 5.16 -9.35
CA THR A 42 7.85 4.13 -8.74
C THR A 42 7.09 4.69 -7.54
N LEU A 43 7.76 5.50 -6.71
CA LEU A 43 7.12 6.20 -5.58
C LEU A 43 6.00 7.14 -6.06
N LEU A 44 6.28 7.98 -7.06
CA LEU A 44 5.31 8.93 -7.59
C LEU A 44 4.12 8.22 -8.24
N LEU A 45 4.36 7.13 -8.97
CA LEU A 45 3.29 6.31 -9.53
C LEU A 45 2.41 5.69 -8.43
N ALA A 46 3.01 5.13 -7.38
CA ALA A 46 2.29 4.54 -6.26
C ALA A 46 1.46 5.59 -5.48
N LEU A 47 1.99 6.80 -5.30
CA LEU A 47 1.25 7.92 -4.71
C LEU A 47 0.06 8.34 -5.57
N ASN A 48 0.25 8.46 -6.89
CA ASN A 48 -0.85 8.80 -7.80
C ASN A 48 -1.98 7.77 -7.75
N GLN A 49 -1.65 6.47 -7.80
CA GLN A 49 -2.63 5.38 -7.68
C GLN A 49 -3.40 5.41 -6.33
N THR A 50 -2.72 5.81 -5.25
CA THR A 50 -3.34 5.96 -3.93
C THR A 50 -4.36 7.10 -3.92
N ASN A 51 -3.99 8.25 -4.51
CA ASN A 51 -4.88 9.40 -4.66
C ASN A 51 -6.08 9.10 -5.56
N GLU A 52 -5.87 8.38 -6.66
CA GLU A 52 -6.94 7.94 -7.56
C GLU A 52 -7.93 7.02 -6.83
N TYR A 53 -7.44 6.09 -6.01
CA TYR A 53 -8.30 5.26 -5.17
C TYR A 53 -9.10 6.10 -4.17
N LEU A 54 -8.43 6.95 -3.38
CA LEU A 54 -9.09 7.78 -2.35
C LEU A 54 -10.20 8.63 -2.98
N SER A 55 -9.88 9.28 -4.10
CA SER A 55 -10.83 10.08 -4.87
C SER A 55 -12.00 9.26 -5.42
N SER A 56 -11.79 7.98 -5.75
CA SER A 56 -12.85 7.09 -6.24
C SER A 56 -13.72 6.55 -5.10
N PHE A 57 -13.12 6.25 -3.95
CA PHE A 57 -13.80 5.80 -2.73
C PHE A 57 -14.73 6.89 -2.20
N ASP A 58 -14.21 8.12 -2.04
CA ASP A 58 -15.00 9.26 -1.54
C ASP A 58 -16.17 9.63 -2.47
N ASN A 59 -16.02 9.39 -3.77
CA ASN A 59 -17.03 9.74 -4.79
C ASN A 59 -17.90 8.56 -5.25
N ASN A 60 -17.79 7.38 -4.61
CA ASN A 60 -18.51 6.16 -4.99
C ASN A 60 -18.35 5.76 -6.48
N ASN A 61 -17.22 6.16 -7.08
CA ASN A 61 -16.95 6.00 -8.51
C ASN A 61 -16.30 4.62 -8.77
N THR A 62 -16.83 3.86 -9.72
CA THR A 62 -16.35 2.49 -10.00
C THR A 62 -14.96 2.55 -10.65
N ILE A 63 -13.94 2.06 -9.96
CA ILE A 63 -12.57 1.99 -10.51
C ILE A 63 -12.53 1.00 -11.70
N PRO A 64 -12.12 1.43 -12.92
CA PRO A 64 -12.05 0.57 -14.09
C PRO A 64 -11.11 -0.62 -13.92
N SER A 65 -11.54 -1.81 -14.37
CA SER A 65 -10.85 -3.10 -14.20
C SER A 65 -9.49 -3.22 -14.92
N HIS A 66 -9.21 -2.39 -15.92
CA HIS A 66 -7.99 -2.52 -16.75
C HIS A 66 -6.71 -2.07 -16.02
N TYR A 67 -6.83 -1.28 -14.95
CA TYR A 67 -5.69 -0.94 -14.11
C TYR A 67 -5.23 -2.12 -13.24
N ALA A 68 -5.76 -3.34 -13.41
CA ALA A 68 -5.57 -4.50 -12.53
C ALA A 68 -4.43 -5.48 -12.92
N ASN A 69 -3.38 -5.06 -13.64
CA ASN A 69 -2.26 -5.97 -13.94
C ASN A 69 -1.20 -6.09 -12.83
N LEU A 70 -0.94 -7.33 -12.41
CA LEU A 70 -0.25 -7.75 -11.20
C LEU A 70 1.28 -7.58 -11.30
N SER A 71 1.80 -6.55 -10.64
CA SER A 71 3.22 -6.39 -10.30
C SER A 71 3.28 -5.44 -9.11
N LEU A 72 4.38 -5.47 -8.37
CA LEU A 72 4.56 -4.87 -7.04
C LEU A 72 4.08 -3.41 -6.79
N PRO A 73 3.84 -2.52 -7.78
CA PRO A 73 3.22 -1.21 -7.52
C PRO A 73 1.76 -1.24 -7.02
N LYS A 74 1.07 -2.38 -7.13
CA LYS A 74 -0.35 -2.51 -6.76
C LYS A 74 -0.65 -2.65 -5.29
N LEU A 75 0.37 -2.71 -4.43
CA LEU A 75 0.17 -2.88 -3.01
C LEU A 75 -0.74 -1.76 -2.46
N ASN A 76 -0.60 -0.52 -2.93
CA ASN A 76 -1.44 0.58 -2.45
C ASN A 76 -2.92 0.45 -2.88
N SER A 77 -3.23 0.13 -4.13
CA SER A 77 -4.63 0.00 -4.55
C SER A 77 -5.32 -1.27 -4.06
N TYR A 78 -4.56 -2.35 -3.80
CA TYR A 78 -5.11 -3.62 -3.28
C TYR A 78 -5.17 -3.65 -1.73
N LEU A 79 -4.22 -3.01 -1.04
CA LEU A 79 -4.35 -2.74 0.41
C LEU A 79 -5.58 -1.87 0.67
N LEU A 80 -5.84 -0.89 -0.19
CA LEU A 80 -7.04 -0.05 -0.12
C LEU A 80 -8.32 -0.80 -0.51
N LYS A 81 -8.32 -1.63 -1.57
CA LYS A 81 -9.53 -2.39 -1.98
C LYS A 81 -9.91 -3.52 -1.05
N THR A 82 -8.98 -4.07 -0.28
CA THR A 82 -9.24 -5.31 0.45
C THR A 82 -9.08 -5.13 1.97
N LEU A 83 -8.34 -4.14 2.48
CA LEU A 83 -8.06 -4.02 3.92
C LEU A 83 -7.83 -2.60 4.47
N CYS A 84 -8.77 -1.71 4.15
CA CYS A 84 -9.63 -1.10 5.16
C CYS A 84 -11.08 -1.25 4.69
#